data_AF-A0A6C0I9W4-F1
#
_entry.id   AF-A0A6C0I9W4-F1
#
_cell.length_a   1.000
_cell.length_b   1.000
_cell.length_c   1.000
_cell.angle_alpha   90.00
_cell.angle_beta   90.00
_cell.angle_gamma   90.00
#
_symmetry.space_group_name_H-M   'P 1'
#
loop_
_entity.id
_entity.type
_entity.pdbx_description
1 polymer ?
#
loop_
_entity_poly.entity_id
_entity_poly.type
_entity_poly.pdbx_seq_one_letter_code
_entity_poly.pdbx_strand_id
1 'polypeptide(L)'
;MKNDGNIIPSVKEYDSMVLQTEDTGKIFEMAICLAYGIPYDGKYKYGMEIPEKLKPRLSKLTEIFPMCMHTARKGSRYDYTSVDDNSKHLSAKSTKKGGGKVAPQVIGQSQPKKFCDLLGIEYTTILALKEYIQKEIIKIIPIIVEYTFDCPNIYYNKEKDTIRYITLDQPIVWSSYSFRWTCGWVDWKNSSTLKIIINEKEFSLLEFQFHTKSRTNMAIRWSYENFLNIFADNLTISNF
;
A
#
# COMPACT_ATOMS: atom_id res chain seq x y z
N MET A 1 -30.17 -57.04 18.10
CA MET A 1 -29.14 -56.29 17.34
C MET A 1 -29.83 -55.11 16.67
N LYS A 2 -29.68 -53.91 17.24
CA LYS A 2 -30.05 -52.65 16.61
C LYS A 2 -28.74 -51.88 16.43
N ASN A 3 -28.41 -51.58 15.18
CA ASN A 3 -27.22 -50.81 14.81
C ASN A 3 -27.47 -49.35 15.16
N ASP A 4 -26.76 -48.85 16.17
CA ASP A 4 -26.63 -47.42 16.42
C ASP A 4 -25.62 -46.86 15.43
N GLY A 5 -26.13 -46.33 14.33
CA GLY A 5 -25.36 -45.57 13.36
C GLY A 5 -24.91 -44.25 13.97
N ASN A 6 -23.65 -44.15 14.36
CA ASN A 6 -22.99 -42.90 14.69
C ASN A 6 -22.99 -41.98 13.45
N ILE A 7 -23.88 -40.99 13.45
CA ILE A 7 -23.85 -39.88 12.50
C ILE A 7 -22.71 -38.96 12.93
N ILE A 8 -21.58 -39.08 12.24
CA ILE A 8 -20.49 -38.10 12.33
C ILE A 8 -21.01 -36.80 11.72
N PRO A 9 -21.05 -35.67 12.47
CA PRO A 9 -21.48 -34.42 11.89
C PRO A 9 -20.47 -33.97 10.83
N SER A 10 -20.98 -33.73 9.62
CA SER A 10 -20.22 -33.26 8.47
C SER A 10 -19.38 -32.04 8.82
N VAL A 11 -18.08 -32.11 8.57
CA VAL A 11 -17.15 -30.99 8.62
C VAL A 11 -17.72 -29.89 7.71
N LYS A 12 -18.11 -28.76 8.30
CA LYS A 12 -18.46 -27.56 7.52
C LYS A 12 -17.22 -27.15 6.75
N GLU A 13 -17.27 -27.30 5.43
CA GLU A 13 -16.32 -26.66 4.52
C GLU A 13 -16.25 -25.18 4.88
N TYR A 14 -15.07 -24.74 5.30
CA TYR A 14 -14.78 -23.32 5.48
C TYR A 14 -14.87 -22.67 4.12
N ASP A 15 -16.03 -22.05 3.89
CA ASP A 15 -16.35 -21.23 2.74
C ASP A 15 -15.14 -20.33 2.43
N SER A 16 -14.58 -20.48 1.23
CA SER A 16 -13.33 -19.84 0.84
C SER A 16 -13.56 -18.33 0.74
N MET A 17 -13.42 -17.61 1.87
CA MET A 17 -13.54 -16.17 1.87
C MET A 17 -12.52 -15.59 0.89
N VAL A 18 -13.02 -14.86 -0.12
CA VAL A 18 -12.18 -14.17 -1.09
C VAL A 18 -11.39 -13.09 -0.34
N LEU A 19 -10.15 -13.42 0.03
CA LEU A 19 -9.20 -12.52 0.70
C LEU A 19 -9.11 -11.18 -0.05
N GLN A 20 -9.39 -10.08 0.63
CA GLN A 20 -9.21 -8.73 0.10
C GLN A 20 -7.73 -8.29 0.20
N THR A 21 -7.37 -7.21 -0.48
CA THR A 21 -6.02 -6.65 -0.39
C THR A 21 -5.68 -6.21 1.03
N GLU A 22 -6.64 -5.60 1.75
CA GLU A 22 -6.48 -5.21 3.16
C GLU A 22 -6.15 -6.42 4.05
N ASP A 23 -6.77 -7.57 3.77
CA ASP A 23 -6.48 -8.81 4.49
C ASP A 23 -5.03 -9.25 4.27
N THR A 24 -4.49 -9.04 3.06
CA THR A 24 -3.07 -9.33 2.76
C THR A 24 -2.13 -8.37 3.48
N GLY A 25 -2.51 -7.09 3.65
CA GLY A 25 -1.79 -6.10 4.45
C GLY A 25 -1.65 -6.56 5.90
N LYS A 26 -2.76 -6.81 6.58
CA LYS A 26 -2.78 -7.22 7.99
C LYS A 26 -2.09 -8.56 8.24
N ILE A 27 -2.22 -9.51 7.31
CA ILE A 27 -1.48 -10.78 7.36
C ILE A 27 0.04 -10.54 7.28
N PHE A 28 0.48 -9.63 6.42
CA PHE A 28 1.90 -9.32 6.28
C PHE A 28 2.45 -8.53 7.48
N GLU A 29 1.67 -7.57 8.01
CA GLU A 29 1.99 -6.90 9.26
C GLU A 29 2.14 -7.89 10.43
N MET A 30 1.25 -8.88 10.52
CA MET A 30 1.38 -9.94 11.53
C MET A 30 2.67 -10.75 11.35
N ALA A 31 3.07 -11.07 10.11
CA ALA A 31 4.32 -11.77 9.85
C ALA A 31 5.55 -10.99 10.37
N ILE A 32 5.54 -9.66 10.20
CA ILE A 32 6.59 -8.78 10.72
C ILE A 32 6.55 -8.78 12.26
N CYS A 33 5.37 -8.71 12.88
CA CYS A 33 5.25 -8.81 14.34
C CYS A 33 5.86 -10.12 14.87
N LEU A 34 5.57 -11.25 14.20
CA LEU A 34 6.15 -12.55 14.56
C LEU A 34 7.67 -12.59 14.37
N ALA A 35 8.21 -11.93 13.33
CA ALA A 35 9.65 -11.88 13.07
C ALA A 35 10.40 -11.12 14.18
N TYR A 36 9.82 -10.03 14.67
CA TYR A 36 10.36 -9.24 15.79
C TYR A 36 10.04 -9.82 17.18
N GLY A 37 9.11 -10.76 17.28
CA GLY A 37 8.64 -11.27 18.57
C GLY A 37 7.80 -10.24 19.36
N ILE A 38 7.08 -9.36 18.66
CA ILE A 38 6.29 -8.26 19.24
C ILE A 38 4.79 -8.52 19.10
N PRO A 39 3.94 -7.95 19.97
CA PRO A 39 2.50 -8.10 19.85
C PRO A 39 1.95 -7.35 18.63
N TYR A 40 0.97 -7.95 17.95
CA TYR A 40 0.19 -7.24 16.94
C TYR A 40 -0.76 -6.25 17.62
N ASP A 41 -0.51 -4.98 17.38
CA ASP A 41 -1.32 -3.93 17.95
C ASP A 41 -2.67 -3.73 17.21
N GLY A 42 -3.69 -4.51 17.58
CA GLY A 42 -5.05 -4.38 17.07
C GLY A 42 -5.83 -5.69 17.08
N LYS A 43 -7.03 -5.71 16.48
CA LYS A 43 -7.82 -6.94 16.32
C LYS A 43 -7.37 -7.71 15.09
N TYR A 44 -6.60 -8.77 15.29
CA TYR A 44 -6.29 -9.74 14.24
C TYR A 44 -7.36 -10.85 14.19
N LYS A 45 -7.91 -11.11 13.01
CA LYS A 45 -9.03 -12.08 12.81
C LYS A 45 -8.75 -13.11 11.72
N TYR A 46 -7.52 -13.19 11.24
CA TYR A 46 -7.13 -14.02 10.10
C TYR A 46 -6.37 -15.27 10.56
N GLY A 47 -6.17 -16.23 9.66
CA GLY A 47 -5.36 -17.42 9.95
C GLY A 47 -3.89 -17.09 10.20
N MET A 48 -3.20 -17.98 10.94
CA MET A 48 -1.78 -17.85 11.25
C MET A 48 -0.87 -18.60 10.27
N GLU A 49 -1.41 -19.37 9.32
CA GLU A 49 -0.59 -20.18 8.41
C GLU A 49 0.29 -19.32 7.51
N ILE A 50 -0.25 -18.22 6.96
CA ILE A 50 0.52 -17.32 6.09
C ILE A 50 1.54 -16.49 6.89
N PRO A 51 1.19 -15.83 8.01
CA PRO A 51 2.18 -15.12 8.83
C PRO A 51 3.36 -15.99 9.26
N GLU A 52 3.11 -17.20 9.74
CA GLU A 52 4.17 -18.13 10.17
C GLU A 52 5.06 -18.58 9.00
N LYS A 53 4.47 -18.76 7.81
CA LYS A 53 5.25 -19.05 6.59
C LYS A 53 6.14 -17.88 6.17
N LEU A 54 5.69 -16.64 6.36
CA LEU A 54 6.44 -15.43 5.97
C LEU A 54 7.49 -15.03 7.00
N LYS A 55 7.25 -15.30 8.29
CA LYS A 55 8.18 -15.01 9.40
C LYS A 55 9.65 -15.35 9.13
N PRO A 56 10.04 -16.59 8.73
CA PRO A 56 11.45 -16.92 8.53
C PRO A 56 12.10 -16.14 7.38
N ARG A 57 11.31 -15.65 6.42
CA ARG A 57 11.80 -14.83 5.29
C ARG A 57 12.07 -13.38 5.68
N LEU A 58 11.62 -12.98 6.87
CA LEU A 58 11.81 -11.64 7.41
C LEU A 58 12.98 -11.60 8.41
N SER A 59 13.78 -12.67 8.52
CA SER A 59 14.93 -12.72 9.44
C SER A 59 15.92 -11.57 9.22
N LYS A 60 16.24 -11.25 7.96
CA LYS A 60 17.11 -10.13 7.61
C LYS A 60 16.56 -8.76 8.04
N LEU A 61 15.25 -8.65 8.31
CA LEU A 61 14.61 -7.37 8.65
C LEU A 61 15.10 -6.90 10.00
N THR A 62 15.21 -7.83 10.94
CA THR A 62 15.65 -7.57 12.32
C THR A 62 17.14 -7.24 12.41
N GLU A 63 17.91 -7.49 11.33
CA GLU A 63 19.32 -7.11 11.22
C GLU A 63 19.49 -5.69 10.68
N ILE A 64 18.58 -5.22 9.83
CA ILE A 64 18.72 -3.93 9.12
C ILE A 64 17.83 -2.80 9.66
N PHE A 65 16.74 -3.14 10.34
CA PHE A 65 15.85 -2.18 10.98
C PHE A 65 15.84 -2.47 12.50
N PRO A 66 15.94 -1.44 13.35
CA PRO A 66 16.04 -1.64 14.80
C PRO A 66 14.79 -2.30 15.37
N MET A 67 14.92 -2.80 16.60
CA MET A 67 13.77 -3.28 17.37
C MET A 67 12.65 -2.22 17.37
N CYS A 68 11.43 -2.68 17.15
CA CYS A 68 10.28 -1.81 16.91
C CYS A 68 9.03 -2.32 17.61
N MET A 69 8.00 -1.49 17.61
CA MET A 69 6.64 -1.85 18.01
C MET A 69 5.67 -1.61 16.86
N HIS A 70 4.59 -2.40 16.82
CA HIS A 70 3.51 -2.21 15.87
C HIS A 70 2.66 -1.00 16.29
N THR A 71 2.51 -0.02 15.40
CA THR A 71 1.83 1.26 15.66
C THR A 71 0.74 1.60 14.64
N ALA A 72 0.35 0.64 13.80
CA ALA A 72 -0.64 0.80 12.73
C ALA A 72 -2.09 0.91 13.27
N ARG A 73 -2.43 2.05 13.90
CA ARG A 73 -3.78 2.30 14.44
C ARG A 73 -4.44 3.52 13.79
N LYS A 74 -5.75 3.44 13.51
CA LYS A 74 -6.62 4.59 13.15
C LYS A 74 -6.07 5.48 12.01
N GLY A 75 -5.39 4.90 11.03
CA GLY A 75 -4.80 5.67 9.93
C GLY A 75 -3.50 6.38 10.32
N SER A 76 -2.73 5.82 11.25
CA SER A 76 -1.35 6.18 11.54
C SER A 76 -0.54 6.35 10.26
N ARG A 77 0.44 7.25 10.33
CA ARG A 77 1.39 7.51 9.24
C ARG A 77 2.40 6.37 9.04
N TYR A 78 2.60 5.53 10.06
CA TYR A 78 3.57 4.45 10.03
C TYR A 78 2.98 3.17 10.64
N ASP A 79 3.44 2.03 10.14
CA ASP A 79 2.97 0.73 10.62
C ASP A 79 3.81 0.23 11.81
N TYR A 80 5.10 0.59 11.85
CA TYR A 80 6.01 0.30 12.96
C TYR A 80 6.86 1.52 13.31
N THR A 81 7.23 1.61 14.59
CA THR A 81 8.12 2.65 15.14
C THR A 81 9.18 2.00 16.00
N SER A 82 10.44 2.43 15.86
CA SER A 82 11.54 1.89 16.67
C SER A 82 11.34 2.18 18.16
N VAL A 83 11.71 1.24 19.02
CA VAL A 83 11.61 1.38 20.48
C VAL A 83 12.65 2.38 21.00
N ASP A 84 13.84 2.40 20.40
CA ASP A 84 14.97 3.20 20.87
C ASP A 84 15.01 4.60 20.22
N ASP A 85 14.30 4.78 19.11
CA ASP A 85 14.31 6.02 18.33
C ASP A 85 12.94 6.25 17.64
N ASN A 86 12.11 7.07 18.26
CA ASN A 86 10.77 7.40 17.75
C ASN A 86 10.77 8.17 16.41
N SER A 87 11.93 8.54 15.85
CA SER A 87 12.03 9.10 14.50
C SER A 87 12.20 8.03 13.41
N LYS A 88 12.51 6.78 13.80
CA LYS A 88 12.69 5.66 12.89
C LYS A 88 11.40 4.87 12.75
N HIS A 89 10.92 4.81 11.53
CA HIS A 89 9.66 4.16 11.18
C HIS A 89 9.86 3.13 10.08
N LEU A 90 8.92 2.19 9.96
CA LEU A 90 8.85 1.22 8.88
C LEU A 90 7.40 1.13 8.40
N SER A 91 7.22 1.13 7.09
CA SER A 91 5.93 0.91 6.45
C SER A 91 5.85 -0.49 5.86
N ALA A 92 4.78 -1.23 6.18
CA ALA A 92 4.49 -2.52 5.57
C ALA A 92 3.55 -2.33 4.39
N LYS A 93 4.03 -2.67 3.19
CA LYS A 93 3.22 -2.63 1.96
C LYS A 93 3.02 -4.04 1.45
N SER A 94 1.86 -4.31 0.86
CA SER A 94 1.62 -5.59 0.21
C SER A 94 0.72 -5.47 -1.00
N THR A 95 0.79 -6.47 -1.87
CA THR A 95 -0.13 -6.64 -2.99
C THR A 95 -0.48 -8.10 -3.19
N LYS A 96 -1.74 -8.36 -3.59
CA LYS A 96 -2.25 -9.72 -3.80
C LYS A 96 -2.04 -10.21 -5.24
N LYS A 97 -2.31 -9.36 -6.24
CA LYS A 97 -2.33 -9.66 -7.69
C LYS A 97 -2.14 -8.38 -8.51
N GLY A 98 -1.65 -8.52 -9.74
CA GLY A 98 -1.55 -7.48 -10.76
C GLY A 98 -0.28 -6.62 -10.65
N GLY A 99 -0.31 -5.43 -11.26
CA GLY A 99 0.82 -4.48 -11.32
C GLY A 99 1.25 -3.82 -9.98
N GLY A 100 0.94 -4.44 -8.84
CA GLY A 100 1.34 -3.99 -7.52
C GLY A 100 0.65 -2.70 -7.07
N LYS A 101 -0.68 -2.71 -6.90
CA LYS A 101 -1.38 -1.52 -6.41
C LYS A 101 -1.08 -1.26 -4.93
N VAL A 102 -0.32 -0.22 -4.62
CA VAL A 102 0.03 0.20 -3.25
C VAL A 102 -0.48 1.61 -3.00
N ALA A 103 -1.19 1.81 -1.89
CA ALA A 103 -1.65 3.14 -1.47
C ALA A 103 -0.58 3.79 -0.58
N PRO A 104 -0.24 5.08 -0.83
CA PRO A 104 0.48 5.90 0.15
C PRO A 104 -0.26 5.93 1.48
N GLN A 105 0.47 6.03 2.59
CA GLN A 105 -0.16 6.10 3.90
C GLN A 105 -0.96 7.41 4.03
N VAL A 106 -2.08 7.38 4.75
CA VAL A 106 -2.94 8.54 5.04
C VAL A 106 -3.62 9.13 3.80
N ILE A 107 -2.85 9.71 2.87
CA ILE A 107 -3.33 10.39 1.67
C ILE A 107 -3.92 9.41 0.65
N GLY A 108 -3.42 8.17 0.61
CA GLY A 108 -3.84 7.16 -0.36
C GLY A 108 -5.29 6.69 -0.22
N GLN A 109 -5.90 6.91 0.95
CA GLN A 109 -7.28 6.50 1.24
C GLN A 109 -8.09 7.58 1.97
N SER A 110 -7.68 8.84 1.87
CA SER A 110 -8.36 9.96 2.54
C SER A 110 -9.67 10.34 1.87
N GLN A 111 -10.55 11.01 2.61
CA GLN A 111 -11.68 11.74 2.00
C GLN A 111 -11.17 12.92 1.15
N PRO A 112 -11.92 13.35 0.11
CA PRO A 112 -11.55 14.47 -0.74
C PRO A 112 -11.16 15.75 0.00
N LYS A 113 -11.92 16.14 1.04
CA LYS A 113 -11.59 17.31 1.85
C LYS A 113 -10.25 17.14 2.55
N LYS A 114 -10.03 16.00 3.22
CA LYS A 114 -8.76 15.71 3.88
C LYS A 114 -7.60 15.68 2.88
N PHE A 115 -7.81 15.14 1.68
CA PHE A 115 -6.81 15.18 0.61
C PHE A 115 -6.41 16.63 0.27
N CYS A 116 -7.38 17.52 0.07
CA CYS A 116 -7.12 18.95 -0.14
C CYS A 116 -6.40 19.61 1.04
N ASP A 117 -6.83 19.33 2.27
CA ASP A 117 -6.20 19.86 3.49
C ASP A 117 -4.70 19.44 3.55
N LEU A 118 -4.38 18.19 3.18
CA LEU A 118 -3.00 17.69 3.11
C LEU A 118 -2.16 18.34 1.98
N LEU A 119 -2.82 18.75 0.89
CA LEU A 119 -2.19 19.50 -0.19
C LEU A 119 -2.07 21.00 0.10
N GLY A 120 -2.66 21.49 1.20
CA GLY A 120 -2.72 22.92 1.52
C GLY A 120 -3.62 23.73 0.58
N ILE A 121 -4.65 23.11 0.00
CA ILE A 121 -5.60 23.76 -0.91
C ILE A 121 -7.02 23.73 -0.36
N GLU A 122 -7.85 24.68 -0.79
CA GLU A 122 -9.26 24.70 -0.43
C GLU A 122 -10.05 23.63 -1.19
N TYR A 123 -10.87 22.86 -0.46
CA TYR A 123 -11.81 21.92 -1.08
C TYR A 123 -13.11 22.62 -1.48
N THR A 124 -13.46 22.55 -2.76
CA THR A 124 -14.72 23.10 -3.29
C THR A 124 -15.65 21.99 -3.77
N THR A 125 -15.34 21.36 -4.90
CA THR A 125 -16.12 20.26 -5.48
C THR A 125 -15.21 19.15 -5.98
N ILE A 126 -15.77 17.95 -6.15
CA ILE A 126 -15.04 16.82 -6.75
C ILE A 126 -14.57 17.13 -8.17
N LEU A 127 -15.37 17.86 -8.96
CA LEU A 127 -15.01 18.21 -10.33
C LEU A 127 -13.80 19.15 -10.35
N ALA A 128 -13.82 20.20 -9.52
CA ALA A 128 -12.69 21.12 -9.38
C ALA A 128 -11.44 20.41 -8.84
N LEU A 129 -11.60 19.48 -7.90
CA LEU A 129 -10.48 18.68 -7.39
C LEU A 129 -9.88 17.78 -8.48
N LYS A 130 -10.70 17.13 -9.31
CA LYS A 130 -10.22 16.32 -10.44
C LYS A 130 -9.44 17.18 -11.44
N GLU A 131 -9.95 18.36 -11.76
CA GLU A 131 -9.28 19.31 -12.65
C GLU A 131 -7.93 19.75 -12.07
N TYR A 132 -7.91 20.15 -10.79
CA TYR A 132 -6.68 20.53 -10.09
C TYR A 132 -5.66 19.39 -10.10
N ILE A 133 -6.08 18.16 -9.77
CA ILE A 133 -5.20 16.98 -9.81
C ILE A 133 -4.54 16.81 -11.18
N GLN A 134 -5.30 16.97 -12.26
CA GLN A 134 -4.76 16.76 -13.61
C GLN A 134 -3.82 17.88 -14.06
N LYS A 135 -4.14 19.14 -13.74
CA LYS A 135 -3.34 20.31 -14.13
C LYS A 135 -2.08 20.48 -13.29
N GLU A 136 -2.15 20.15 -12.00
CA GLU A 136 -1.09 20.45 -11.02
C GLU A 136 -0.35 19.17 -10.57
N ILE A 137 -0.38 18.12 -11.38
CA ILE A 137 0.14 16.80 -10.99
C ILE A 137 1.62 16.83 -10.59
N ILE A 138 2.44 17.69 -11.21
CA ILE A 138 3.86 17.89 -10.88
C ILE A 138 4.05 18.44 -9.46
N LYS A 139 3.09 19.21 -8.94
CA LYS A 139 3.11 19.70 -7.55
C LYS A 139 2.60 18.64 -6.56
N ILE A 140 1.69 17.77 -7.01
CA ILE A 140 1.00 16.79 -6.16
C ILE A 140 1.82 15.52 -5.97
N ILE A 141 2.45 15.00 -7.02
CA ILE A 141 3.21 13.74 -6.97
C ILE A 141 4.28 13.75 -5.86
N PRO A 142 5.13 14.79 -5.70
CA PRO A 142 6.13 14.81 -4.64
C PRO A 142 5.54 14.59 -3.25
N ILE A 143 4.39 15.21 -2.96
CA ILE A 143 3.69 15.04 -1.68
C ILE A 143 3.24 13.59 -1.51
N ILE A 144 2.67 12.98 -2.56
CA ILE A 144 2.26 11.57 -2.53
C ILE A 144 3.45 10.63 -2.29
N VAL A 145 4.62 10.96 -2.86
CA VAL A 145 5.87 10.22 -2.64
C VAL A 145 6.33 10.34 -1.19
N GLU A 146 6.25 11.53 -0.58
CA GLU A 146 6.55 11.71 0.85
C GLU A 146 5.66 10.84 1.74
N TYR A 147 4.36 10.73 1.44
CA TYR A 147 3.45 9.82 2.16
C TYR A 147 3.68 8.33 1.85
N THR A 148 4.61 8.01 0.96
CA THR A 148 4.97 6.63 0.60
C THR A 148 6.35 6.26 1.11
N PHE A 149 7.32 7.17 1.03
CA PHE A 149 8.76 6.93 1.23
C PHE A 149 9.41 7.89 2.25
N ASP A 150 8.63 8.50 3.15
CA ASP A 150 9.19 9.18 4.34
C ASP A 150 9.91 8.23 5.30
N CYS A 151 9.71 6.92 5.14
CA CYS A 151 10.42 5.87 5.82
C CYS A 151 10.62 4.67 4.88
N PRO A 152 11.50 3.71 5.23
CA PRO A 152 11.66 2.48 4.48
C PRO A 152 10.35 1.70 4.34
N ASN A 153 10.18 1.06 3.19
CA ASN A 153 9.08 0.15 2.93
C ASN A 153 9.58 -1.29 2.96
N ILE A 154 8.95 -2.15 3.75
CA ILE A 154 9.02 -3.60 3.56
C ILE A 154 7.80 -4.01 2.72
N TYR A 155 8.05 -4.57 1.54
CA TYR A 155 7.02 -4.80 0.53
C TYR A 155 6.90 -6.27 0.15
N TYR A 156 5.72 -6.84 0.38
CA TYR A 156 5.38 -8.21 -0.03
C TYR A 156 4.51 -8.23 -1.29
N ASN A 157 5.06 -8.78 -2.37
CA ASN A 157 4.29 -9.11 -3.56
C ASN A 157 3.93 -10.59 -3.55
N LYS A 158 2.67 -10.90 -3.21
CA LYS A 158 2.17 -12.27 -3.08
C LYS A 158 2.14 -13.03 -4.41
N GLU A 159 1.88 -12.36 -5.52
CA GLU A 159 1.81 -13.01 -6.83
C GLU A 159 3.20 -13.41 -7.34
N LYS A 160 4.19 -12.55 -7.12
CA LYS A 160 5.60 -12.83 -7.44
C LYS A 160 6.33 -13.61 -6.34
N ASP A 161 5.68 -13.84 -5.21
CA ASP A 161 6.25 -14.41 -3.99
C ASP A 161 7.57 -13.74 -3.54
N THR A 162 7.64 -12.41 -3.57
CA THR A 162 8.84 -11.64 -3.20
C THR A 162 8.61 -10.76 -2.00
N ILE A 163 9.63 -10.61 -1.16
CA ILE A 163 9.72 -9.60 -0.10
C ILE A 163 10.91 -8.70 -0.43
N ARG A 164 10.71 -7.38 -0.37
CA ARG A 164 11.74 -6.38 -0.65
C ARG A 164 11.75 -5.29 0.40
N TYR A 165 12.93 -4.93 0.88
CA TYR A 165 13.16 -3.72 1.66
C TYR A 165 13.60 -2.60 0.72
N ILE A 166 12.90 -1.47 0.77
CA ILE A 166 12.98 -0.41 -0.23
C ILE A 166 13.13 0.95 0.46
N THR A 167 14.14 1.72 0.07
CA THR A 167 14.33 3.11 0.47
C THR A 167 14.42 4.01 -0.75
N LEU A 168 13.94 5.25 -0.64
CA LEU A 168 14.15 6.30 -1.63
C LEU A 168 15.34 7.14 -1.19
N ASP A 169 16.47 6.96 -1.87
CA ASP A 169 17.75 7.54 -1.46
C ASP A 169 18.07 8.82 -2.24
N GLN A 170 17.50 8.98 -3.43
CA GLN A 170 17.67 10.17 -4.26
C GLN A 170 16.33 10.77 -4.68
N PRO A 171 16.18 12.11 -4.65
CA PRO A 171 14.95 12.75 -5.07
C PRO A 171 14.68 12.51 -6.56
N ILE A 172 13.40 12.33 -6.90
CA ILE A 172 12.95 12.19 -8.29
C ILE A 172 12.70 13.58 -8.87
N VAL A 173 13.33 13.90 -10.00
CA VAL A 173 13.15 15.17 -10.71
C VAL A 173 11.91 15.08 -11.61
N TRP A 174 10.72 15.28 -11.05
CA TRP A 174 9.45 15.05 -11.76
C TRP A 174 9.27 15.89 -13.04
N SER A 175 9.89 17.07 -13.11
CA SER A 175 9.85 17.95 -14.28
C SER A 175 10.60 17.42 -15.49
N SER A 176 11.45 16.40 -15.35
CA SER A 176 12.15 15.76 -16.48
C SER A 176 11.27 14.75 -17.23
N TYR A 177 10.10 14.42 -16.70
CA TYR A 177 9.20 13.42 -17.26
C TYR A 177 7.96 14.05 -17.89
N SER A 178 7.42 13.34 -18.88
CA SER A 178 6.13 13.66 -19.49
C SER A 178 5.04 12.74 -18.96
N PHE A 179 3.84 13.28 -18.83
CA PHE A 179 2.69 12.57 -18.27
C PHE A 179 1.47 12.64 -19.16
N ARG A 180 0.65 11.59 -19.08
CA ARG A 180 -0.65 11.52 -19.76
C ARG A 180 -1.70 10.94 -18.84
N TRP A 181 -2.90 11.50 -18.85
CA TRP A 181 -4.05 10.91 -18.16
C TRP A 181 -4.83 9.98 -19.09
N THR A 182 -5.33 8.87 -18.56
CA THR A 182 -6.17 7.94 -19.34
C THR A 182 -7.51 8.54 -19.77
N CYS A 183 -7.99 9.58 -19.07
CA CYS A 183 -9.16 10.37 -19.44
C CYS A 183 -9.09 11.76 -18.81
N GLY A 184 -9.79 12.74 -19.40
CA GLY A 184 -9.91 14.09 -18.85
C GLY A 184 -10.80 14.14 -17.60
N TRP A 185 -10.69 15.21 -16.80
CA TRP A 185 -11.40 15.34 -15.52
C TRP A 185 -12.93 15.31 -15.64
N VAL A 186 -13.49 15.70 -16.79
CA VAL A 186 -14.94 15.62 -17.08
C VAL A 186 -15.38 14.17 -17.34
N ASP A 187 -14.57 13.39 -18.05
CA ASP A 187 -14.85 11.98 -18.41
C ASP A 187 -14.48 10.98 -17.30
N TRP A 188 -13.88 11.48 -16.23
CA TRP A 188 -13.44 10.67 -15.10
C TRP A 188 -14.65 10.16 -14.31
N LYS A 189 -15.18 9.01 -14.71
CA LYS A 189 -16.31 8.34 -14.03
C LYS A 189 -15.95 7.92 -12.61
N ASN A 190 -15.10 6.89 -12.49
CA ASN A 190 -14.68 6.34 -11.20
C ASN A 190 -13.18 6.54 -10.95
N SER A 191 -12.33 6.24 -11.93
CA SER A 191 -10.88 6.39 -11.84
C SER A 191 -10.29 7.03 -13.09
N SER A 192 -9.13 7.65 -12.92
CA SER A 192 -8.22 8.05 -13.99
C SER A 192 -6.81 7.67 -13.56
N THR A 193 -6.01 7.17 -14.50
CA THR A 193 -4.64 6.75 -14.26
C THR A 193 -3.70 7.74 -14.92
N LEU A 194 -2.77 8.24 -14.13
CA LEU A 194 -1.59 8.93 -14.61
C LEU A 194 -0.63 7.92 -15.21
N LYS A 195 -0.32 8.11 -16.49
CA LYS A 195 0.75 7.45 -17.22
C LYS A 195 1.98 8.33 -17.21
N ILE A 196 3.15 7.70 -17.06
CA ILE A 196 4.45 8.32 -17.32
C ILE A 196 4.96 7.82 -18.67
N ILE A 197 5.57 8.73 -19.45
CA ILE A 197 6.07 8.44 -20.79
C ILE A 197 7.59 8.36 -20.74
N ILE A 198 8.14 7.21 -21.13
CA ILE A 198 9.59 6.95 -21.16
C ILE A 198 9.91 6.28 -22.48
N ASN A 199 10.82 6.86 -23.26
CA ASN A 199 11.20 6.35 -24.58
C ASN A 199 9.96 6.04 -25.46
N GLU A 200 9.03 7.00 -25.52
CA GLU A 200 7.76 6.92 -26.26
C GLU A 200 6.78 5.82 -25.79
N LYS A 201 7.10 5.09 -24.71
CA LYS A 201 6.22 4.09 -24.11
C LYS A 201 5.50 4.63 -22.88
N GLU A 202 4.23 4.26 -22.75
CA GLU A 202 3.39 4.67 -21.62
C GLU A 202 3.34 3.59 -20.54
N PHE A 203 3.67 3.97 -19.31
CA PHE A 203 3.58 3.10 -18.14
C PHE A 203 2.56 3.65 -17.15
N SER A 204 1.67 2.79 -16.61
CA SER A 204 0.85 3.20 -15.48
C SER A 204 1.73 3.57 -14.31
N LEU A 205 1.52 4.75 -13.73
CA LEU A 205 2.28 5.22 -12.58
C LEU A 205 1.38 5.30 -11.35
N LEU A 206 0.30 6.08 -11.43
CA LEU A 206 -0.54 6.40 -10.27
C LEU A 206 -2.00 6.44 -10.69
N GLU A 207 -2.85 5.68 -10.01
CA GLU A 207 -4.30 5.69 -10.22
C GLU A 207 -4.96 6.51 -9.12
N PHE A 208 -5.83 7.43 -9.51
CA PHE A 208 -6.74 8.10 -8.60
C PHE A 208 -8.16 7.57 -8.84
N GLN A 209 -8.86 7.22 -7.77
CA GLN A 209 -10.24 6.75 -7.81
C GLN A 209 -11.08 7.54 -6.79
N PHE A 210 -12.25 8.01 -7.23
CA PHE A 210 -13.28 8.55 -6.36
C PHE A 210 -14.37 7.48 -6.22
N HIS A 211 -14.64 7.05 -4.99
CA HIS A 211 -15.70 6.09 -4.75
C HIS A 211 -17.08 6.79 -4.89
N THR A 212 -17.99 6.18 -5.63
CA THR A 212 -19.30 6.76 -6.00
C THR A 212 -20.49 6.08 -5.33
N LYS A 213 -20.23 5.12 -4.43
CA LYS A 213 -21.27 4.32 -3.74
C LYS A 213 -21.11 4.44 -2.22
N SER A 214 -20.87 3.33 -1.53
CA SER A 214 -20.88 3.22 -0.07
C SER A 214 -19.66 3.80 0.65
N ARG A 215 -18.64 4.24 -0.09
CA ARG A 215 -17.40 4.83 0.46
C ARG A 215 -17.30 6.26 0.00
N THR A 216 -17.01 7.17 0.93
CA THR A 216 -16.75 8.59 0.64
C THR A 216 -15.28 8.90 0.43
N ASN A 217 -14.40 7.93 0.71
CA ASN A 217 -12.96 8.08 0.56
C ASN A 217 -12.53 8.02 -0.91
N MET A 218 -11.37 8.61 -1.20
CA MET A 218 -10.62 8.37 -2.42
C MET A 218 -9.81 7.08 -2.28
N ALA A 219 -9.36 6.54 -3.42
CA ALA A 219 -8.29 5.55 -3.44
C ALA A 219 -7.23 6.01 -4.46
N ILE A 220 -6.05 6.35 -3.94
CA ILE A 220 -4.88 6.77 -4.72
C ILE A 220 -3.85 5.66 -4.57
N ARG A 221 -3.42 5.06 -5.68
CA ARG A 221 -2.61 3.83 -5.68
C ARG A 221 -1.53 3.89 -6.74
N TRP A 222 -0.28 3.71 -6.33
CA TRP A 222 0.83 3.46 -7.22
C TRP A 222 0.60 2.17 -7.99
N SER A 223 0.97 2.14 -9.26
CA SER A 223 1.40 0.92 -9.93
C SER A 223 2.83 0.65 -9.46
N TYR A 224 2.95 0.09 -8.26
CA TYR A 224 4.18 0.13 -7.47
C TYR A 224 5.32 -0.62 -8.13
N GLU A 225 5.07 -1.75 -8.80
CA GLU A 225 6.11 -2.42 -9.58
C GLU A 225 6.67 -1.53 -10.70
N ASN A 226 5.80 -0.77 -11.39
CA ASN A 226 6.26 0.17 -12.40
C ASN A 226 7.04 1.31 -11.76
N PHE A 227 6.59 1.84 -10.62
CA PHE A 227 7.32 2.86 -9.87
C PHE A 227 8.74 2.37 -9.54
N LEU A 228 8.86 1.18 -8.94
CA LEU A 228 10.15 0.62 -8.54
C LEU A 228 11.09 0.39 -9.74
N ASN A 229 10.54 -0.06 -10.87
CA ASN A 229 11.34 -0.29 -12.08
C ASN A 229 11.78 1.01 -12.76
N ILE A 230 10.90 2.01 -12.81
CA ILE A 230 11.15 3.28 -13.50
C ILE A 230 12.15 4.14 -12.73
N PHE A 231 12.03 4.14 -11.40
CA PHE A 231 12.87 4.94 -10.50
C PHE A 231 13.92 4.09 -9.79
N ALA A 232 14.38 3.00 -10.43
CA ALA A 232 15.36 2.09 -9.83
C ALA A 232 16.64 2.83 -9.41
N ASP A 233 17.08 3.81 -10.20
CA ASP A 233 18.27 4.63 -9.88
C ASP A 233 18.06 5.57 -8.68
N ASN A 234 16.81 5.81 -8.28
CA ASN A 234 16.47 6.62 -7.11
C ASN A 234 16.33 5.79 -5.82
N LEU A 235 16.30 4.47 -5.94
CA LEU A 235 15.89 3.55 -4.89
C LEU A 235 17.02 2.58 -4.53
N THR A 236 17.15 2.26 -3.25
CA THR A 236 17.84 1.03 -2.84
C THR A 236 16.81 -0.05 -2.59
N ILE A 237 17.00 -1.21 -3.24
CA ILE A 237 16.11 -2.37 -3.13
C ILE A 237 16.91 -3.58 -2.69
N SER A 238 16.61 -4.11 -1.51
CA SER A 238 17.17 -5.36 -0.98
C SER A 238 16.14 -6.48 -1.01
N ASN A 239 16.47 -7.62 -1.62
CA ASN A 239 15.61 -8.80 -1.64
C ASN A 239 15.76 -9.66 -0.37
N PHE A 240 14.65 -10.30 0.01
CA PHE A 240 14.47 -11.11 1.20
C PHE A 240 13.89 -12.49 0.83
#